data_AF-A0A817R230-F1
#
_entry.id   AF-A0A817R230-F1
#
_cell.length_a   1.000
_cell.length_b   1.000
_cell.length_c   1.000
_cell.angle_alpha   90.00
_cell.angle_beta   90.00
_cell.angle_gamma   90.00
#
_symmetry.space_group_name_H-M   'P 1'
#
loop_
_entity.id
_entity.type
_entity.pdbx_description
1 polymer ?
#
loop_
_entity_poly.entity_id
_entity_poly.type
_entity_poly.pdbx_seq_one_letter_code
_entity_poly.pdbx_strand_id
1 'polypeptide(L)'
;MQYLSVIILYHLISIITPIQLLDETDNFQNDQVNGDPILIQISWTTHDYNLHTIPTLQVVTNPLLSRQFSPVHKQIFASLKQLNAEYARYAAWFPYPKL
;
A
#
# COMPACT_ATOMS: atom_id res chain seq x y z
N MET A 1 -30.45 -54.20 28.88
CA MET A 1 -31.17 -52.91 28.84
C MET A 1 -30.24 -51.77 29.29
N GLN A 2 -29.13 -51.51 28.58
CA GLN A 2 -28.20 -50.44 28.98
C GLN A 2 -27.50 -49.80 27.77
N TYR A 3 -27.33 -50.55 26.68
CA TYR A 3 -26.78 -50.04 25.40
C TYR A 3 -27.76 -49.17 24.59
N LEU A 4 -29.08 -49.33 24.77
CA LEU A 4 -30.08 -48.54 24.03
C LEU A 4 -30.11 -47.06 24.49
N SER A 5 -29.78 -46.79 25.75
CA SER A 5 -29.81 -45.43 26.33
C SER A 5 -28.63 -44.56 25.86
N VAL A 6 -27.46 -45.17 25.64
CA VAL A 6 -26.24 -44.47 25.19
C VAL A 6 -26.34 -44.04 23.73
N ILE A 7 -26.98 -44.84 22.88
CA ILE A 7 -27.17 -44.54 21.44
C ILE A 7 -28.14 -43.37 21.25
N ILE A 8 -29.20 -43.30 22.06
CA ILE A 8 -30.18 -42.20 22.01
C ILE A 8 -29.57 -40.88 22.51
N LEU A 9 -28.67 -40.93 23.49
CA LEU A 9 -27.94 -39.75 23.97
C LEU A 9 -26.95 -39.20 22.93
N TYR A 10 -26.26 -40.08 22.18
CA TYR A 10 -25.35 -39.68 21.09
C TYR A 10 -26.10 -39.06 19.90
N HIS A 11 -27.30 -39.55 19.58
CA HIS A 11 -28.11 -38.99 18.50
C HIS A 11 -28.75 -37.64 18.85
N LEU A 12 -28.96 -37.33 20.14
CA LEU A 12 -29.44 -36.01 20.57
C LEU A 12 -28.33 -34.94 20.63
N ILE A 13 -27.09 -35.33 20.91
CA ILE A 13 -25.94 -34.41 20.99
C ILE A 13 -25.43 -34.00 19.58
N SER A 14 -25.70 -34.79 18.55
CA SER A 14 -25.28 -34.47 17.17
C SER A 14 -26.20 -33.47 16.43
N ILE A 15 -27.31 -33.03 17.04
CA ILE A 15 -28.29 -32.12 16.42
C ILE A 15 -28.12 -30.67 16.90
N ILE A 16 -27.26 -30.42 17.90
CA ILE A 16 -27.08 -29.10 18.53
C ILE A 16 -25.66 -28.56 18.28
N THR A 17 -25.10 -28.79 17.08
CA THR A 17 -24.06 -27.90 16.57
C THR A 17 -24.76 -26.79 15.77
N PRO A 18 -24.91 -25.58 16.32
CA PRO A 18 -25.44 -24.49 15.53
C PRO A 18 -24.50 -24.24 14.35
N ILE A 19 -25.09 -24.20 13.17
CA ILE A 19 -24.61 -23.55 11.94
C ILE A 19 -23.56 -22.50 12.31
N GLN A 20 -22.29 -22.81 12.06
CA GLN A 20 -21.26 -21.78 12.03
C GLN A 20 -21.64 -20.89 10.85
N LEU A 21 -22.20 -19.72 11.15
CA LEU A 21 -22.12 -18.57 10.26
C LEU A 21 -20.64 -18.46 9.86
N LEU A 22 -20.35 -18.56 8.57
CA LEU A 22 -19.10 -18.07 8.01
C LEU A 22 -19.13 -16.55 8.20
N ASP A 23 -18.83 -16.10 9.42
CA ASP A 23 -18.34 -14.75 9.62
C ASP A 23 -16.96 -14.77 8.99
N GLU A 24 -16.87 -14.18 7.79
CA GLU A 24 -15.61 -13.86 7.13
C GLU A 24 -14.94 -12.76 7.96
N THR A 25 -14.53 -13.12 9.18
CA THR A 25 -13.46 -12.41 9.85
C THR A 25 -12.26 -12.67 8.96
N ASP A 26 -11.94 -11.68 8.13
CA ASP A 26 -10.65 -11.58 7.46
C ASP A 26 -9.60 -11.81 8.56
N ASN A 27 -9.14 -13.05 8.64
CA ASN A 27 -8.02 -13.42 9.46
C ASN A 27 -6.87 -12.71 8.78
N PHE A 28 -6.58 -11.49 9.24
CA PHE A 28 -5.26 -10.90 9.06
C PHE A 28 -4.30 -11.90 9.67
N GLN A 29 -3.85 -12.86 8.85
CA GLN A 29 -2.70 -13.68 9.14
C GLN A 29 -1.63 -12.64 9.40
N ASN A 30 -1.28 -12.52 10.67
CA ASN A 30 -0.07 -11.86 11.07
C ASN A 30 1.00 -12.84 10.59
N ASP A 31 1.29 -12.78 9.29
CA ASP A 31 2.45 -13.40 8.69
C ASP A 31 3.61 -12.77 9.43
N GLN A 32 4.01 -13.43 10.53
CA GLN A 32 5.27 -13.20 11.17
C GLN A 32 6.27 -13.49 10.06
N VAL A 33 6.72 -12.42 9.39
CA VAL A 33 7.86 -12.46 8.49
C VAL A 33 9.03 -12.90 9.38
N ASN A 34 9.18 -14.21 9.53
CA ASN A 34 10.37 -14.82 10.08
C ASN A 34 11.45 -14.67 9.00
N GLY A 35 11.88 -13.43 8.82
CA GLY A 35 12.94 -13.06 7.91
C GLY A 35 14.23 -13.06 8.71
N ASP A 36 15.06 -14.07 8.49
CA ASP A 36 16.47 -13.99 8.87
C ASP A 36 17.03 -12.63 8.38
N PRO A 37 17.82 -11.92 9.21
CA PRO A 37 18.28 -10.59 8.87
C PRO A 37 19.12 -10.63 7.59
N ILE A 38 18.69 -9.89 6.55
CA ILE A 38 19.45 -9.75 5.31
C ILE A 38 20.66 -8.85 5.61
N LEU A 39 21.86 -9.43 5.61
CA LEU A 39 23.11 -8.69 5.73
C LEU A 39 23.49 -8.07 4.38
N ILE A 40 23.34 -6.75 4.26
CA ILE A 40 23.75 -5.99 3.06
C ILE A 40 25.21 -5.55 3.23
N GLN A 41 26.12 -6.19 2.49
CA GLN A 41 27.53 -5.79 2.44
C GLN A 41 27.74 -4.82 1.27
N ILE A 42 28.16 -3.60 1.56
CA ILE A 42 28.43 -2.57 0.55
C ILE A 42 29.94 -2.37 0.44
N SER A 43 30.48 -2.57 -0.75
CA SER A 43 31.88 -2.28 -1.07
C SER A 43 31.98 -0.99 -1.89
N TRP A 44 32.75 -0.02 -1.40
CA TRP A 44 32.94 1.27 -2.07
C TRP A 44 34.27 1.38 -2.83
N THR A 45 35.04 0.29 -2.91
CA THR A 45 36.40 0.29 -3.47
C THR A 45 36.41 0.30 -5.00
N THR A 46 35.33 -0.14 -5.62
CA THR A 46 35.21 -0.31 -7.08
C THR A 46 33.92 0.30 -7.58
N HIS A 47 34.00 1.02 -8.70
CA HIS A 47 32.86 1.56 -9.42
C HIS A 47 32.48 0.61 -10.56
N ASP A 48 31.32 -0.03 -10.47
CA ASP A 48 30.89 -1.02 -11.46
C ASP A 48 30.39 -0.34 -12.75
N TYR A 49 29.46 0.61 -12.62
CA TYR A 49 28.87 1.31 -13.76
C TYR A 49 28.25 2.65 -13.34
N ASN A 50 28.20 3.59 -14.30
CA ASN A 50 27.51 4.84 -14.11
C ASN A 50 26.00 4.63 -14.22
N LEU A 51 25.31 4.80 -13.10
CA LEU A 51 23.86 4.83 -13.05
C LEU A 51 23.35 6.15 -13.65
N HIS A 52 22.54 6.06 -14.70
CA HIS A 52 21.80 7.19 -15.23
C HIS A 52 20.34 7.12 -14.77
N THR A 53 19.99 7.94 -13.79
CA THR A 53 18.63 8.03 -13.25
C THR A 53 18.03 9.36 -13.65
N ILE A 54 16.89 9.33 -14.35
CA ILE A 54 16.15 10.54 -14.74
C ILE A 54 15.01 10.74 -13.73
N PRO A 55 15.09 11.74 -12.84
CA PRO A 55 13.99 12.01 -11.93
C PRO A 55 12.80 12.59 -12.72
N THR A 56 11.66 11.90 -12.64
CA THR A 56 10.39 12.36 -13.23
C THR A 56 9.40 12.74 -12.15
N LEU A 57 8.72 13.88 -12.30
CA LEU A 57 7.64 14.29 -11.41
C LEU A 57 6.32 14.36 -12.17
N GLN A 58 5.29 13.68 -11.68
CA GLN A 58 3.93 13.84 -12.17
C GLN A 58 3.09 14.57 -11.13
N VAL A 59 2.43 15.65 -11.54
CA VAL A 59 1.52 16.37 -10.65
C VAL A 59 0.16 16.55 -11.29
N VAL A 60 -0.87 16.26 -10.50
CA VAL A 60 -2.27 16.53 -10.85
C VAL A 60 -2.59 17.99 -10.58
N THR A 61 -3.74 18.44 -11.06
CA THR A 61 -4.28 19.77 -10.77
C THR A 61 -4.29 20.05 -9.26
N ASN A 62 -3.40 20.94 -8.82
CA ASN A 62 -3.27 21.30 -7.41
C ASN A 62 -3.34 22.84 -7.26
N PRO A 63 -4.27 23.38 -6.46
CA PRO A 63 -4.36 24.81 -6.17
C PRO A 63 -3.05 25.41 -5.65
N LEU A 64 -2.23 24.63 -4.93
CA LEU A 64 -0.92 25.07 -4.45
C LEU A 64 0.13 25.25 -5.56
N LEU A 65 -0.12 24.73 -6.75
CA LEU A 65 0.69 25.02 -7.94
C LEU A 65 0.17 26.23 -8.71
N SER A 66 -1.05 26.69 -8.42
CA SER A 66 -1.64 27.82 -9.12
C SER A 66 -0.82 29.08 -8.86
N ARG A 67 -0.49 29.79 -9.95
CA ARG A 67 0.20 31.08 -9.88
C ARG A 67 -0.65 32.17 -9.22
N GLN A 68 -1.97 32.04 -9.25
CA GLN A 68 -2.91 33.07 -8.81
C GLN A 68 -3.21 32.99 -7.31
N PHE A 69 -3.34 31.79 -6.77
CA PHE A 69 -3.81 31.58 -5.40
C PHE A 69 -2.74 31.06 -4.45
N SER A 70 -1.67 30.44 -4.96
CA SER A 70 -0.72 29.79 -4.09
C SER A 70 0.34 30.76 -3.55
N PRO A 71 0.50 30.87 -2.22
CA PRO A 71 1.59 31.63 -1.63
C PRO A 71 2.96 30.96 -1.84
N VAL A 72 2.98 29.65 -2.14
CA VAL A 72 4.20 28.84 -2.26
C VAL A 72 4.56 28.49 -3.71
N HIS A 73 3.81 29.00 -4.70
CA HIS A 73 4.04 28.73 -6.13
C HIS A 73 5.52 28.89 -6.51
N LYS A 74 6.12 30.05 -6.20
CA LYS A 74 7.51 30.34 -6.56
C LYS A 74 8.50 29.36 -5.94
N GLN A 75 8.28 28.99 -4.68
CA GLN A 75 9.15 28.05 -3.97
C GLN A 75 9.08 26.65 -4.59
N ILE A 76 7.87 26.18 -4.91
CA ILE A 76 7.70 24.87 -5.55
C ILE A 76 8.47 24.83 -6.87
N PHE A 77 8.27 25.80 -7.76
CA PHE A 77 8.97 25.81 -9.06
C PHE A 77 10.49 26.04 -8.93
N ALA A 78 10.95 26.74 -7.89
CA ALA A 78 12.38 26.85 -7.58
C ALA A 78 12.96 25.50 -7.14
N SER A 79 12.27 24.77 -6.25
CA SER A 79 12.68 23.43 -5.82
C SER A 79 12.63 22.41 -6.97
N LEU A 80 11.65 22.50 -7.88
CA LEU A 80 11.61 21.65 -9.08
C LEU A 80 12.82 21.88 -9.98
N LYS A 81 13.22 23.14 -10.17
CA LYS A 81 14.43 23.48 -10.91
C LYS A 81 15.68 22.94 -10.24
N GLN A 82 15.73 22.97 -8.90
CA GLN A 82 16.86 22.42 -8.13
C GLN A 82 16.93 20.89 -8.21
N LEU A 83 15.79 20.20 -8.29
CA LEU A 83 15.73 18.74 -8.46
C LEU A 83 16.38 18.26 -9.77
N ASN A 84 16.56 19.17 -10.73
CA ASN A 84 17.06 18.87 -12.07
C ASN A 84 16.24 17.76 -12.77
N ALA A 85 14.92 17.76 -12.54
CA ALA A 85 14.00 16.87 -13.24
C ALA A 85 14.02 17.19 -14.73
N GLU A 86 14.32 16.19 -15.55
CA GLU A 86 14.36 16.37 -17.00
C GLU A 86 12.95 16.60 -17.56
N TYR A 87 11.95 15.94 -16.97
CA TYR A 87 10.55 16.07 -17.37
C TYR A 87 9.63 16.22 -16.14
N ALA A 88 8.79 17.26 -16.17
CA ALA A 88 7.65 17.41 -15.29
C ALA A 88 6.36 17.18 -16.09
N ARG A 89 5.54 16.22 -15.67
CA ARG A 89 4.28 15.90 -16.34
C ARG A 89 3.11 16.52 -15.59
N TYR A 90 2.37 17.36 -16.29
CA TYR A 90 1.08 17.83 -15.81
C TYR A 90 -0.02 16.83 -16.22
N ALA A 91 -0.68 16.23 -15.24
CA ALA A 91 -1.80 15.32 -15.46
C ALA A 91 -3.12 16.10 -15.39
N ALA A 92 -3.57 16.61 -16.54
CA ALA A 92 -4.88 17.24 -16.67
C ALA A 92 -5.98 16.16 -16.74
N TRP A 93 -7.01 16.31 -15.92
CA TRP A 93 -8.20 15.46 -15.93
C TRP A 93 -9.43 16.28 -16.32
N PHE A 94 -10.43 15.60 -16.88
CA PHE A 94 -11.71 16.19 -17.27
C PHE A 94 -12.84 15.61 -16.39
N PRO A 95 -13.84 16.40 -15.97
CA PRO A 95 -13.99 17.85 -16.16
C PRO A 95 -13.09 18.66 -15.22
N TYR A 96 -12.45 19.70 -15.76
CA TYR A 96 -11.49 20.49 -15.02
C TYR A 96 -12.18 21.58 -14.16
N PRO A 97 -11.95 21.62 -12.83
CA PRO A 97 -12.40 22.74 -12.01
C PRO A 97 -11.67 24.01 -12.46
N LYS A 98 -12.39 25.07 -12.80
CA LYS A 98 -11.78 26.36 -13.13
C LYS A 98 -11.10 26.89 -11.87
N LEU A 99 -9.76 26.81 -11.84
CA LEU A 99 -8.92 27.46 -10.84
C LEU A 99 -8.75 28.92 -11.26
#